data_AF-A0A358L776-F1
#
_entry.id   AF-A0A358L776-F1
#
_cell.length_a   1.000
_cell.length_b   1.000
_cell.length_c   1.000
_cell.angle_alpha   90.00
_cell.angle_beta   90.00
_cell.angle_gamma   90.00
#
_symmetry.space_group_name_H-M   'P 1'
#
loop_
_entity.id
_entity.type
_entity.pdbx_description
1 polymer ?
#
loop_
_entity_poly.entity_id
_entity_poly.type
_entity_poly.pdbx_seq_one_letter_code
_entity_poly.pdbx_strand_id
1 'polypeptide(L)'
;MVLFTPALLPDGLLLAAPDGSSATIRFADFATEPAPVEVWGNHFTALIAPAQINRWLSGFFPRDVQLRWVGPEMTRRVKRFSQVPLGFADGYPYLLINEASLQDLRQRCPAGVKLEQFRPNLVVAGATAWAEDRWATVRIGGVLFDAPKPCSRCIFTTVSADRGRKHPTGEPLTTLQKFRTATDSSGDVDFGINLVARNSGILRVGDELEVVTGKPARLYGAGEVAESLEAVVDTQESVTISWEGKPFSGNNQQVLLEQLEMQGYRIPYSCRAGVCGSCRVRLASGQVRALKKGALQEDGTLLSCSCIPDGDVVLSAR
;
A
#
# COMPACT_ATOMS: atom_id res chain seq x y z
N MET A 1 -4.53 8.55 8.96
CA MET A 1 -4.73 7.10 9.16
C MET A 1 -5.11 6.87 10.61
N VAL A 2 -5.85 5.81 10.92
CA VAL A 2 -6.15 5.41 12.29
C VAL A 2 -5.07 4.43 12.78
N LEU A 3 -4.63 4.59 14.03
CA LEU A 3 -3.53 3.82 14.62
C LEU A 3 -4.04 2.73 15.56
N PHE A 4 -4.62 1.68 15.00
CA PHE A 4 -4.96 0.49 15.79
C PHE A 4 -3.71 -0.34 16.08
N THR A 5 -3.65 -0.89 17.29
CA THR A 5 -2.62 -1.87 17.67
C THR A 5 -3.27 -3.26 17.72
N PRO A 6 -2.96 -4.15 16.76
CA PRO A 6 -3.47 -5.51 16.76
C PRO A 6 -2.61 -6.43 17.64
N ALA A 7 -3.24 -7.39 18.29
CA ALA A 7 -2.59 -8.54 18.92
C ALA A 7 -3.34 -9.82 18.57
N LEU A 8 -2.61 -10.82 18.04
CA LEU A 8 -3.17 -12.14 17.77
C LEU A 8 -3.39 -12.89 19.09
N LEU A 9 -4.56 -13.50 19.21
CA LEU A 9 -4.92 -14.42 20.28
C LEU A 9 -4.97 -15.85 19.70
N PRO A 10 -4.86 -16.90 20.53
CA PRO A 10 -4.96 -18.28 20.05
C PRO A 10 -6.25 -18.58 19.26
N ASP A 11 -7.35 -17.92 19.63
CA ASP A 11 -8.68 -18.10 19.06
C ASP A 11 -9.24 -16.82 18.43
N GLY A 12 -8.43 -15.78 18.20
CA GLY A 12 -8.94 -14.51 17.71
C GLY A 12 -7.94 -13.38 17.54
N LEU A 13 -8.47 -12.16 17.63
CA LEU A 13 -7.77 -10.91 17.46
C LEU A 13 -8.22 -9.91 18.53
N LEU A 14 -7.28 -9.26 19.19
CA LEU A 14 -7.50 -8.06 19.97
C LEU A 14 -7.11 -6.84 19.13
N LEU A 15 -7.96 -5.83 19.08
CA LEU A 15 -7.67 -4.52 18.50
C LEU A 15 -7.76 -3.46 19.58
N ALA A 16 -6.63 -2.79 19.88
CA ALA A 16 -6.61 -1.60 20.73
C ALA A 16 -6.65 -0.33 19.85
N ALA A 17 -7.51 0.60 20.21
CA ALA A 17 -7.68 1.88 19.51
C ALA A 17 -6.87 3.01 20.16
N PRO A 18 -6.61 4.12 19.43
CA PRO A 18 -5.87 5.27 19.96
C PRO A 18 -6.53 5.97 21.16
N ASP A 19 -7.85 5.83 21.33
CA ASP A 19 -8.62 6.42 22.42
C ASP A 19 -8.58 5.59 23.72
N GLY A 20 -7.84 4.48 23.71
CA GLY A 20 -7.72 3.56 24.84
C GLY A 20 -8.82 2.48 24.88
N SER A 21 -9.83 2.56 24.02
CA SER A 21 -10.81 1.48 23.88
C SER A 21 -10.21 0.27 23.17
N SER A 22 -10.82 -0.90 23.36
CA SER A 22 -10.37 -2.13 22.70
C SER A 22 -11.53 -3.06 22.39
N ALA A 23 -11.35 -3.89 21.37
CA ALA A 23 -12.31 -4.93 21.01
C ALA A 23 -11.59 -6.26 20.80
N THR A 24 -12.14 -7.32 21.41
CA THR A 24 -11.71 -8.71 21.20
C THR A 24 -12.69 -9.39 20.27
N ILE A 25 -12.16 -10.09 19.26
CA ILE A 25 -12.93 -10.78 18.24
C ILE A 25 -12.43 -12.21 18.16
N ARG A 26 -13.27 -13.20 18.47
CA ARG A 26 -12.90 -14.61 18.28
C ARG A 26 -13.18 -15.04 16.86
N PHE A 27 -12.36 -15.94 16.32
CA PHE A 27 -12.56 -16.53 15.00
C PHE A 27 -13.93 -17.22 14.87
N ALA A 28 -14.41 -17.83 15.95
CA ALA A 28 -15.71 -18.47 16.01
C ALA A 28 -16.90 -17.49 15.96
N ASP A 29 -16.67 -16.20 16.24
CA ASP A 29 -17.74 -15.19 16.24
C ASP A 29 -17.95 -14.56 14.84
N PHE A 30 -17.07 -14.85 13.86
CA PHE A 30 -17.28 -14.41 12.48
C PHE A 30 -18.50 -15.12 11.87
N ALA A 31 -19.20 -14.43 10.96
CA ALA A 31 -20.28 -15.03 10.18
C ALA A 31 -19.80 -16.29 9.46
N THR A 32 -20.64 -17.32 9.40
CA THR A 32 -20.32 -18.59 8.74
C THR A 32 -20.41 -18.50 7.22
N GLU A 33 -21.28 -17.62 6.70
CA GLU A 33 -21.45 -17.40 5.27
C GLU A 33 -20.36 -16.46 4.71
N PRO A 34 -19.56 -16.91 3.72
CA PRO A 34 -18.57 -16.06 3.08
C PRO A 34 -19.24 -14.98 2.22
N ALA A 35 -18.80 -13.73 2.40
CA ALA A 35 -19.28 -12.59 1.63
C ALA A 35 -18.24 -12.15 0.58
N PRO A 36 -18.66 -11.64 -0.59
CA PRO A 36 -17.74 -11.18 -1.62
C PRO A 36 -16.89 -10.00 -1.15
N VAL A 37 -15.62 -9.99 -1.56
CA VAL A 37 -14.61 -8.97 -1.29
C VAL A 37 -13.77 -8.76 -2.54
N GLU A 38 -13.25 -7.54 -2.69
CA GLU A 38 -12.32 -7.18 -3.74
C GLU A 38 -11.07 -6.52 -3.14
N VAL A 39 -9.89 -6.93 -3.62
CA VAL A 39 -8.61 -6.28 -3.36
C VAL A 39 -7.84 -6.17 -4.66
N TRP A 40 -7.51 -4.94 -5.10
CA TRP A 40 -6.78 -4.68 -6.34
C TRP A 40 -7.40 -5.34 -7.60
N GLY A 41 -8.74 -5.35 -7.71
CA GLY A 41 -9.46 -6.02 -8.80
C GLY A 41 -9.59 -7.55 -8.66
N ASN A 42 -8.93 -8.16 -7.67
CA ASN A 42 -9.08 -9.57 -7.39
C ASN A 42 -10.32 -9.81 -6.51
N HIS A 43 -11.24 -10.62 -7.01
CA HIS A 43 -12.49 -10.95 -6.35
C HIS A 43 -12.37 -12.30 -5.62
N PHE A 44 -12.78 -12.32 -4.35
CA PHE A 44 -12.72 -13.49 -3.48
C PHE A 44 -13.76 -13.35 -2.36
N THR A 45 -13.74 -14.24 -1.38
CA THR A 45 -14.68 -14.24 -0.26
C THR A 45 -13.98 -14.10 1.09
N ALA A 46 -14.68 -13.52 2.06
CA ALA A 46 -14.24 -13.46 3.45
C ALA A 46 -15.45 -13.44 4.40
N LEU A 47 -15.22 -13.89 5.63
CA LEU A 47 -16.19 -13.88 6.71
C LEU A 47 -16.25 -12.48 7.34
N ILE A 48 -17.44 -12.06 7.75
CA ILE A 48 -17.68 -10.73 8.33
C ILE A 48 -17.68 -10.82 9.86
N ALA A 49 -16.99 -9.91 10.53
CA ALA A 49 -16.98 -9.82 11.99
C ALA A 49 -18.37 -9.45 12.56
N PRO A 50 -18.67 -9.74 13.84
CA PRO A 50 -19.94 -9.36 14.47
C PRO A 50 -20.30 -7.89 14.28
N ALA A 51 -21.59 -7.59 14.17
CA ALA A 51 -22.09 -6.23 13.94
C ALA A 51 -21.62 -5.22 15.00
N GLN A 52 -21.46 -5.65 16.25
CA GLN A 52 -20.93 -4.80 17.33
C GLN A 52 -19.48 -4.37 17.10
N ILE A 53 -18.64 -5.26 16.55
CA ILE A 53 -17.24 -4.96 16.19
C ILE A 53 -17.21 -3.96 15.03
N ASN A 54 -18.03 -4.19 14.01
CA ASN A 54 -18.10 -3.30 12.86
C ASN A 54 -18.59 -1.90 13.27
N ARG A 55 -19.62 -1.80 14.11
CA ARG A 55 -20.08 -0.51 14.66
C ARG A 55 -18.99 0.20 15.47
N TRP A 56 -18.27 -0.53 16.32
CA TRP A 56 -17.16 0.03 17.09
C TRP A 56 -16.05 0.55 16.16
N LEU A 57 -15.65 -0.23 15.16
CA LEU A 57 -14.66 0.21 14.15
C LEU A 57 -15.15 1.42 13.35
N SER A 58 -16.39 1.42 12.88
CA SER A 58 -16.99 2.54 12.15
C SER A 58 -16.89 3.86 12.91
N GLY A 59 -16.90 3.85 14.24
CA GLY A 59 -16.71 5.06 15.06
C GLY A 59 -15.37 5.78 14.83
N PHE A 60 -14.37 5.10 14.27
CA PHE A 60 -13.05 5.68 13.98
C PHE A 60 -12.87 6.11 12.51
N PHE A 61 -13.86 5.87 11.65
CA PHE A 61 -13.80 6.19 10.22
C PHE A 61 -14.95 7.13 9.83
N PRO A 62 -14.78 7.97 8.79
CA PRO A 62 -15.86 8.85 8.32
C PRO A 62 -16.95 8.10 7.53
N ARG A 63 -16.95 6.77 7.58
CA ARG A 63 -17.87 5.88 6.86
C ARG A 63 -17.97 4.56 7.60
N ASP A 64 -19.03 3.82 7.31
CA ASP A 64 -19.15 2.46 7.80
C ASP A 64 -18.06 1.55 7.25
N VAL A 65 -17.47 0.74 8.13
CA VAL A 65 -16.45 -0.24 7.79
C VAL A 65 -16.80 -1.62 8.35
N GLN A 66 -16.18 -2.65 7.78
CA GLN A 66 -16.30 -4.02 8.25
C GLN A 66 -14.92 -4.62 8.45
N LEU A 67 -14.72 -5.29 9.59
CA LEU A 67 -13.59 -6.21 9.75
C LEU A 67 -13.95 -7.52 9.07
N ARG A 68 -13.01 -8.05 8.29
CA ARG A 68 -13.17 -9.30 7.55
C ARG A 68 -11.99 -10.24 7.78
N TRP A 69 -12.28 -11.53 7.81
CA TRP A 69 -11.30 -12.59 7.90
C TRP A 69 -11.48 -13.56 6.75
N VAL A 70 -10.40 -13.93 6.06
CA VAL A 70 -10.45 -14.87 4.91
C VAL A 70 -10.86 -16.29 5.30
N GLY A 71 -11.02 -16.56 6.60
CA GLY A 71 -11.39 -17.85 7.13
C GLY A 71 -10.25 -18.88 7.02
N PRO A 72 -10.50 -20.11 7.46
CA PRO A 72 -9.55 -21.22 7.35
C PRO A 72 -9.34 -21.64 5.88
N GLU A 73 -10.37 -21.52 5.05
CA GLU A 73 -10.35 -21.87 3.63
C GLU A 73 -10.26 -20.61 2.77
N MET A 74 -9.04 -20.17 2.49
CA MET A 74 -8.82 -18.98 1.68
C MET A 74 -9.26 -19.24 0.23
N THR A 75 -9.99 -18.31 -0.37
CA THR A 75 -10.41 -18.37 -1.79
C THR A 75 -9.52 -17.51 -2.71
N ARG A 76 -8.81 -16.52 -2.17
CA ARG A 76 -7.87 -15.68 -2.93
C ARG A 76 -6.54 -16.38 -3.18
N ARG A 77 -5.96 -16.13 -4.37
CA ARG A 77 -4.71 -16.72 -4.85
C ARG A 77 -3.73 -15.67 -5.35
N VAL A 78 -2.44 -16.01 -5.27
CA VAL A 78 -1.38 -15.18 -5.85
C VAL A 78 -1.50 -15.17 -7.38
N LYS A 79 -1.39 -13.99 -7.99
CA LYS A 79 -1.42 -13.85 -9.45
C LYS A 79 -0.23 -14.61 -10.06
N ARG A 80 -0.49 -15.49 -11.04
CA ARG A 80 0.46 -16.42 -11.68
C ARG A 80 0.91 -17.61 -10.81
N PHE A 81 0.40 -17.76 -9.59
CA PHE A 81 0.64 -18.91 -8.71
C PHE A 81 -0.71 -19.34 -8.11
N SER A 82 -1.60 -19.92 -8.94
CA SER A 82 -2.98 -20.24 -8.59
C SER A 82 -3.14 -21.28 -7.47
N GLN A 83 -2.08 -22.03 -7.18
CA GLN A 83 -2.00 -22.97 -6.06
C GLN A 83 -1.67 -22.30 -4.72
N VAL A 84 -1.19 -21.04 -4.73
CA VAL A 84 -0.70 -20.36 -3.53
C VAL A 84 -1.82 -19.50 -2.93
N PRO A 85 -2.30 -19.80 -1.72
CA PRO A 85 -3.30 -18.97 -1.04
C PRO A 85 -2.72 -17.60 -0.69
N LEU A 86 -3.56 -16.58 -0.77
CA LEU A 86 -3.20 -15.21 -0.42
C LEU A 86 -4.34 -14.61 0.39
N GLY A 87 -4.02 -14.03 1.56
CA GLY A 87 -4.99 -13.30 2.37
C GLY A 87 -5.26 -11.90 1.81
N PHE A 88 -5.30 -10.88 2.69
CA PHE A 88 -5.48 -9.48 2.29
C PHE A 88 -4.21 -8.77 1.80
N ALA A 89 -3.05 -9.46 1.77
CA ALA A 89 -1.79 -8.89 1.28
C ALA A 89 -1.87 -8.43 -0.19
N ASP A 90 -1.01 -7.49 -0.59
CA ASP A 90 -1.12 -6.83 -1.90
C ASP A 90 -0.96 -7.81 -3.07
N GLY A 91 0.09 -8.65 -3.05
CA GLY A 91 0.38 -9.54 -4.16
C GLY A 91 1.08 -10.85 -3.83
N TYR A 92 1.81 -10.93 -2.72
CA TYR A 92 2.55 -12.13 -2.32
C TYR A 92 2.42 -12.37 -0.81
N PRO A 93 2.53 -13.64 -0.34
CA PRO A 93 2.31 -13.98 1.07
C PRO A 93 3.38 -13.41 2.00
N TYR A 94 4.62 -13.30 1.52
CA TYR A 94 5.76 -12.88 2.34
C TYR A 94 6.61 -11.85 1.62
N LEU A 95 7.20 -10.95 2.39
CA LEU A 95 8.20 -10.00 1.97
C LEU A 95 9.47 -10.20 2.80
N LEU A 96 10.62 -10.30 2.13
CA LEU A 96 11.94 -10.33 2.74
C LEU A 96 12.70 -9.02 2.48
N ILE A 97 13.38 -8.53 3.51
CA ILE A 97 14.34 -7.42 3.44
C ILE A 97 15.68 -7.83 4.04
N ASN A 98 16.76 -7.41 3.39
CA ASN A 98 18.11 -7.51 3.92
C ASN A 98 18.45 -6.27 4.76
N GLU A 99 18.95 -6.50 5.97
CA GLU A 99 19.32 -5.44 6.91
C GLU A 99 20.41 -4.53 6.34
N ALA A 100 21.40 -5.08 5.62
CA ALA A 100 22.46 -4.29 5.01
C ALA A 100 21.92 -3.31 3.95
N SER A 101 20.91 -3.72 3.18
CA SER A 101 20.20 -2.85 2.21
C SER A 101 19.43 -1.73 2.91
N LEU A 102 18.80 -2.02 4.06
CA LEU A 102 18.15 -0.99 4.88
C LEU A 102 19.17 0.03 5.40
N GLN A 103 20.35 -0.43 5.82
CA GLN A 103 21.41 0.47 6.30
C GLN A 103 21.96 1.34 5.18
N ASP A 104 22.19 0.79 3.99
CA ASP A 104 22.60 1.59 2.82
C ASP A 104 21.53 2.64 2.45
N LEU A 105 20.23 2.29 2.52
CA LEU A 105 19.15 3.27 2.35
C LEU A 105 19.18 4.36 3.44
N ARG A 106 19.38 4.00 4.71
CA ARG A 106 19.48 4.96 5.82
C ARG A 106 20.62 5.94 5.66
N GLN A 107 21.76 5.50 5.12
CA GLN A 107 22.90 6.37 4.87
C GLN A 107 22.64 7.39 3.75
N ARG A 108 21.77 7.05 2.79
CA ARG A 108 21.40 7.93 1.67
C ARG A 108 20.22 8.84 1.98
N CYS A 109 19.36 8.44 2.92
CA CYS A 109 18.10 9.13 3.21
C CYS A 109 18.31 10.23 4.27
N PRO A 110 17.94 11.49 3.99
CA PRO A 110 18.07 12.57 4.96
C PRO A 110 17.09 12.45 6.14
N ALA A 111 16.03 11.64 5.99
CA ALA A 111 15.04 11.38 7.03
C ALA A 111 15.31 10.02 7.71
N GLY A 112 14.90 9.91 8.98
CA GLY A 112 14.96 8.64 9.71
C GLY A 112 14.10 7.57 9.04
N VAL A 113 14.73 6.45 8.66
CA VAL A 113 14.05 5.32 8.00
C VAL A 113 13.89 4.15 8.98
N LYS A 114 12.64 3.73 9.18
CA LYS A 114 12.23 2.60 10.01
C LYS A 114 11.89 1.39 9.14
N LEU A 115 12.20 0.20 9.62
CA LEU A 115 11.95 -1.05 8.88
C LEU A 115 10.45 -1.27 8.64
N GLU A 116 9.64 -0.89 9.64
CA GLU A 116 8.18 -1.05 9.67
C GLU A 116 7.48 -0.31 8.53
N GLN A 117 8.12 0.74 7.97
CA GLN A 117 7.63 1.46 6.79
C GLN A 117 7.49 0.54 5.56
N PHE A 118 8.32 -0.51 5.47
CA PHE A 118 8.34 -1.46 4.36
C PHE A 118 7.53 -2.73 4.61
N ARG A 119 7.09 -2.95 5.86
CA ARG A 119 6.22 -4.07 6.29
C ARG A 119 6.75 -5.47 5.87
N PRO A 120 8.04 -5.79 6.10
CA PRO A 120 8.54 -7.13 5.81
C PRO A 120 7.96 -8.16 6.78
N ASN A 121 7.92 -9.42 6.34
CA ASN A 121 7.67 -10.58 7.20
C ASN A 121 8.98 -11.19 7.69
N LEU A 122 10.03 -11.14 6.85
CA LEU A 122 11.34 -11.72 7.11
C LEU A 122 12.41 -10.66 6.94
N VAL A 123 13.36 -10.64 7.88
CA VAL A 123 14.52 -9.76 7.86
C VAL A 123 15.75 -10.62 8.02
N VAL A 124 16.75 -10.40 7.16
CA VAL A 124 17.98 -11.18 7.18
C VAL A 124 19.19 -10.28 7.35
N ALA A 125 20.17 -10.78 8.09
CA ALA A 125 21.45 -10.12 8.33
C ALA A 125 22.59 -11.00 7.79
N GLY A 126 23.80 -10.42 7.69
CA GLY A 126 25.02 -11.13 7.24
C GLY A 126 25.25 -11.15 5.73
N ALA A 127 24.26 -10.78 4.91
CA ALA A 127 24.44 -10.54 3.48
C ALA A 127 24.97 -9.13 3.20
N THR A 128 25.68 -8.95 2.08
CA THR A 128 26.06 -7.60 1.60
C THR A 128 24.81 -6.84 1.16
N ALA A 129 24.85 -5.50 1.21
CA ALA A 129 23.74 -4.68 0.76
C ALA A 129 23.31 -5.05 -0.68
N TRP A 130 22.01 -5.13 -0.89
CA TRP A 130 21.33 -5.43 -2.16
C TRP A 130 21.53 -6.84 -2.72
N ALA A 131 22.16 -7.74 -1.96
CA ALA A 131 22.37 -9.13 -2.39
C ALA A 131 21.06 -9.87 -2.71
N GLU A 132 19.97 -9.52 -2.03
CA GLU A 132 18.65 -10.14 -2.19
C GLU A 132 18.06 -10.03 -3.59
N ASP A 133 18.48 -9.01 -4.36
CA ASP A 133 18.04 -8.83 -5.75
C ASP A 133 18.43 -10.01 -6.65
N ARG A 134 19.49 -10.74 -6.26
CA ARG A 134 20.05 -11.88 -7.01
C ARG A 134 19.52 -13.22 -6.53
N TRP A 135 18.64 -13.29 -5.53
CA TRP A 135 18.15 -14.57 -5.04
C TRP A 135 16.94 -15.04 -5.85
N ALA A 136 17.01 -16.26 -6.36
CA ALA A 136 15.90 -16.91 -7.05
C ALA A 136 15.16 -17.86 -6.12
N THR A 137 15.90 -18.69 -5.39
CA THR A 137 15.37 -19.60 -4.37
C THR A 137 16.27 -19.54 -3.14
N VAL A 138 15.66 -19.41 -1.95
CA VAL A 138 16.35 -19.41 -0.65
C VAL A 138 15.74 -20.44 0.28
N ARG A 139 16.55 -21.01 1.16
CA ARG A 139 16.11 -21.87 2.24
C ARG A 139 16.34 -21.14 3.56
N ILE A 140 15.33 -21.10 4.42
CA ILE A 140 15.44 -20.54 5.77
C ILE A 140 14.99 -21.63 6.73
N GLY A 141 15.89 -22.10 7.58
CA GLY A 141 15.66 -23.32 8.36
C GLY A 141 15.19 -24.48 7.47
N GLY A 142 14.03 -25.04 7.75
CA GLY A 142 13.43 -26.14 6.98
C GLY A 142 12.56 -25.73 5.77
N VAL A 143 12.37 -24.43 5.51
CA VAL A 143 11.41 -23.94 4.51
C VAL A 143 12.12 -23.39 3.28
N LEU A 144 11.70 -23.84 2.10
CA LEU A 144 12.20 -23.39 0.80
C LEU A 144 11.26 -22.31 0.23
N PHE A 145 11.83 -21.18 -0.18
CA PHE A 145 11.11 -20.05 -0.74
C PHE A 145 11.57 -19.73 -2.16
N ASP A 146 10.61 -19.47 -3.03
CA ASP A 146 10.85 -18.82 -4.32
C ASP A 146 10.76 -17.31 -4.17
N ALA A 147 11.64 -16.59 -4.86
CA ALA A 147 11.69 -15.13 -4.92
C ALA A 147 11.25 -14.64 -6.31
N PRO A 148 9.94 -14.69 -6.63
CA PRO A 148 9.45 -14.46 -7.99
C PRO A 148 9.73 -13.07 -8.55
N LYS A 149 9.71 -12.02 -7.71
CA LYS A 149 10.03 -10.65 -8.15
C LYS A 149 10.45 -9.72 -7.01
N PRO A 150 11.18 -8.64 -7.32
CA PRO A 150 11.38 -7.51 -6.40
C PRO A 150 10.05 -6.94 -5.89
N CYS A 151 10.08 -6.28 -4.73
CA CYS A 151 8.94 -5.62 -4.14
C CYS A 151 8.94 -4.13 -4.47
N SER A 152 8.04 -3.75 -5.37
CA SER A 152 7.84 -2.38 -5.80
C SER A 152 7.18 -1.56 -4.69
N ARG A 153 7.73 -0.38 -4.42
CA ARG A 153 7.40 0.45 -3.27
C ARG A 153 6.51 1.61 -3.69
N CYS A 154 5.54 1.90 -2.83
CA CYS A 154 4.56 2.95 -3.04
C CYS A 154 4.61 3.97 -1.90
N ILE A 155 3.72 4.96 -1.94
CA ILE A 155 3.68 6.04 -0.94
C ILE A 155 3.50 5.55 0.49
N PHE A 156 2.97 4.35 0.71
CA PHE A 156 2.75 3.83 2.06
C PHE A 156 4.06 3.61 2.82
N THR A 157 5.20 3.59 2.12
CA THR A 157 6.53 3.64 2.74
C THR A 157 6.84 4.99 3.38
N THR A 158 6.20 6.08 2.94
CA THR A 158 6.43 7.42 3.49
C THR A 158 5.60 7.70 4.74
N VAL A 159 4.70 6.81 5.10
CA VAL A 159 3.86 6.95 6.28
C VAL A 159 4.65 6.53 7.52
N SER A 160 4.77 7.44 8.47
CA SER A 160 5.33 7.14 9.80
C SER A 160 4.44 6.12 10.51
N ALA A 161 5.03 5.01 10.95
CA ALA A 161 4.33 3.94 11.66
C ALA A 161 3.81 4.39 13.04
N ASP A 162 4.48 5.36 13.65
CA ASP A 162 4.12 5.93 14.96
C ASP A 162 3.04 7.02 14.89
N ARG A 163 2.97 7.80 13.81
CA ARG A 163 2.05 8.95 13.69
C ARG A 163 0.96 8.78 12.64
N GLY A 164 1.09 7.81 11.74
CA GLY A 164 0.11 7.57 10.67
C GLY A 164 0.02 8.72 9.65
N ARG A 165 1.10 9.53 9.54
CA ARG A 165 1.21 10.69 8.65
C ARG A 165 2.31 10.45 7.61
N LYS A 166 2.06 10.86 6.36
CA LYS A 166 3.06 10.83 5.29
C LYS A 166 4.19 11.81 5.61
N HIS A 167 5.42 11.46 5.25
CA HIS A 167 6.56 12.36 5.31
C HIS A 167 6.33 13.53 4.32
N PRO A 168 6.54 14.79 4.72
CA PRO A 168 6.21 15.96 3.89
C PRO A 168 6.95 15.96 2.54
N THR A 169 8.20 15.46 2.52
CA THR A 169 9.03 15.37 1.30
C THR A 169 8.96 14.01 0.60
N GLY A 170 8.09 13.09 1.05
CA GLY A 170 7.94 11.77 0.43
C GLY A 170 9.05 10.76 0.74
N GLU A 171 9.84 10.97 1.79
CA GLU A 171 10.87 10.01 2.21
C GLU A 171 10.27 8.77 2.89
N PRO A 172 10.87 7.58 2.73
CA PRO A 172 12.13 7.29 2.01
C PRO A 172 11.96 7.01 0.51
N LEU A 173 10.73 7.11 -0.02
CA LEU A 173 10.45 6.79 -1.42
C LEU A 173 11.19 7.72 -2.38
N THR A 174 11.27 9.02 -2.06
CA THR A 174 12.05 10.01 -2.81
C THR A 174 13.54 9.62 -2.88
N THR A 175 14.14 9.17 -1.78
CA THR A 175 15.53 8.67 -1.80
C THR A 175 15.66 7.41 -2.64
N LEU A 176 14.75 6.43 -2.49
CA LEU A 176 14.77 5.21 -3.30
C LEU A 176 14.68 5.52 -4.81
N GLN A 177 13.83 6.47 -5.22
CA GLN A 177 13.69 6.87 -6.62
C GLN A 177 15.02 7.29 -7.26
N LYS A 178 15.96 7.85 -6.50
CA LYS A 178 17.26 8.31 -7.01
C LYS A 178 18.22 7.18 -7.41
N PHE A 179 17.98 5.94 -6.98
CA PHE A 179 18.93 4.84 -7.27
C PHE A 179 18.32 3.44 -7.37
N ARG A 180 17.03 3.28 -7.06
CA ARG A 180 16.28 2.02 -7.06
C ARG A 180 15.12 2.03 -8.05
N THR A 181 15.13 2.96 -9.01
CA THR A 181 14.16 2.97 -10.09
C THR A 181 14.60 2.00 -11.17
N ALA A 182 13.75 1.03 -11.52
CA ALA A 182 14.03 0.06 -12.56
C ALA A 182 14.21 0.75 -13.91
N THR A 183 15.24 0.37 -14.66
CA THR A 183 15.56 0.96 -15.97
C THR A 183 14.81 0.28 -17.12
N ASP A 184 13.95 -0.68 -16.83
CA ASP A 184 13.04 -1.26 -17.81
C ASP A 184 11.75 -0.43 -17.94
N SER A 185 10.82 -0.88 -18.78
CA SER A 185 9.61 -0.12 -19.09
C SER A 185 8.64 0.06 -17.91
N SER A 186 8.85 -0.58 -16.76
CA SER A 186 7.94 -0.41 -15.62
C SER A 186 8.24 0.84 -14.78
N GLY A 187 9.51 1.26 -14.70
CA GLY A 187 9.93 2.36 -13.83
C GLY A 187 9.66 2.13 -12.33
N ASP A 188 9.49 0.87 -11.90
CA ASP A 188 9.19 0.55 -10.50
C ASP A 188 10.35 0.95 -9.58
N VAL A 189 10.01 1.48 -8.41
CA VAL A 189 10.97 1.76 -7.35
C VAL A 189 11.01 0.57 -6.40
N ASP A 190 12.07 -0.23 -6.42
CA ASP A 190 12.09 -1.52 -5.70
C ASP A 190 12.98 -1.51 -4.45
N PHE A 191 12.52 -2.21 -3.41
CA PHE A 191 13.34 -2.54 -2.24
C PHE A 191 12.85 -3.87 -1.66
N GLY A 192 13.72 -4.82 -1.32
CA GLY A 192 13.32 -6.15 -0.84
C GLY A 192 12.65 -7.02 -1.91
N ILE A 193 12.38 -8.28 -1.57
CA ILE A 193 11.88 -9.29 -2.50
C ILE A 193 10.63 -9.99 -1.97
N ASN A 194 9.65 -10.22 -2.86
CA ASN A 194 8.48 -11.00 -2.52
C ASN A 194 8.82 -12.49 -2.52
N LEU A 195 8.26 -13.26 -1.60
CA LEU A 195 8.51 -14.69 -1.45
C LEU A 195 7.24 -15.53 -1.49
N VAL A 196 7.37 -16.76 -1.99
CA VAL A 196 6.38 -17.83 -1.95
C VAL A 196 7.01 -19.06 -1.32
N ALA A 197 6.41 -19.59 -0.26
CA ALA A 197 6.88 -20.82 0.36
C ALA A 197 6.47 -22.04 -0.50
N ARG A 198 7.42 -22.97 -0.73
CA ARG A 198 7.16 -24.24 -1.43
C ARG A 198 6.65 -25.34 -0.48
N ASN A 199 6.96 -25.22 0.80
CA ASN A 199 6.54 -26.15 1.85
C ASN A 199 6.21 -25.37 3.14
N SER A 200 5.62 -26.07 4.10
CA SER A 200 5.32 -25.52 5.43
C SER A 200 6.40 -25.90 6.44
N GLY A 201 6.59 -25.04 7.44
CA GLY A 201 7.52 -25.28 8.54
C GLY A 201 7.50 -24.12 9.53
N ILE A 202 8.16 -24.31 10.66
CA ILE A 202 8.33 -23.27 11.68
C ILE A 202 9.67 -22.60 11.43
N LEU A 203 9.64 -21.28 11.28
CA LEU A 203 10.83 -20.44 11.26
C LEU A 203 11.03 -19.78 12.62
N ARG A 204 12.29 -19.61 13.02
CA ARG A 204 12.69 -18.91 14.24
C ARG A 204 13.71 -17.82 13.93
N VAL A 205 13.70 -16.77 14.72
CA VAL A 205 14.80 -15.79 14.72
C VAL A 205 16.09 -16.53 15.06
N GLY A 206 17.11 -16.34 14.24
CA GLY A 206 18.38 -17.06 14.33
C GLY A 206 18.53 -18.23 13.37
N ASP A 207 17.46 -18.65 12.67
CA ASP A 207 17.58 -19.64 11.59
C ASP A 207 18.47 -19.09 10.46
N GLU A 208 19.35 -19.95 9.93
CA GLU A 208 20.23 -19.61 8.82
C GLU A 208 19.46 -19.51 7.50
N LEU A 209 19.87 -18.56 6.66
CA LEU A 209 19.44 -18.45 5.26
C LEU A 209 20.53 -18.98 4.33
N GLU A 210 20.16 -19.94 3.49
CA GLU A 210 20.98 -20.45 2.39
C GLU A 210 20.40 -19.97 1.05
N VAL A 211 21.24 -19.43 0.16
CA VAL A 211 20.86 -19.13 -1.21
C VAL A 211 21.01 -20.40 -2.05
N VAL A 212 19.90 -21.04 -2.39
CA VAL A 212 19.88 -22.30 -3.14
C VAL A 212 20.15 -22.07 -4.62
N THR A 213 19.51 -21.04 -5.20
CA THR A 213 19.77 -20.63 -6.59
C THR A 213 19.75 -19.12 -6.72
N GLY A 214 20.63 -18.61 -7.59
CA GLY A 214 20.70 -17.20 -7.93
C GLY A 214 19.97 -16.87 -9.24
N LYS A 215 19.78 -15.57 -9.48
CA LYS A 215 19.30 -14.96 -10.72
C LYS A 215 20.07 -13.66 -10.98
N PRO A 216 20.07 -13.16 -12.24
CA PRO A 216 20.49 -11.79 -12.50
C PRO A 216 19.66 -10.79 -11.68
N ALA A 217 20.32 -9.80 -11.10
CA ALA A 217 19.62 -8.68 -10.49
C ALA A 217 18.93 -7.83 -11.55
N ARG A 218 17.78 -7.23 -11.19
CA ARG A 218 17.17 -6.18 -12.00
C ARG A 218 18.10 -4.97 -12.05
N LEU A 219 18.12 -4.27 -13.18
CA LEU A 219 18.92 -3.06 -13.35
C LEU A 219 18.18 -1.85 -12.80
N TYR A 220 18.92 -1.02 -12.05
CA TYR A 220 18.40 0.15 -11.37
C TYR A 220 19.23 1.39 -11.69
N GLY A 221 18.58 2.54 -11.68
CA GLY A 221 19.20 3.85 -11.86
C GLY A 221 18.41 4.95 -11.15
N ALA A 222 18.80 6.19 -11.43
CA ALA A 222 18.03 7.36 -11.02
C ALA A 222 16.77 7.44 -11.88
N GLY A 223 15.60 7.40 -11.23
CA GLY A 223 14.33 7.68 -11.88
C GLY A 223 14.15 9.17 -12.11
N GLU A 224 13.32 9.52 -13.10
CA GLU A 224 12.81 10.88 -13.21
C GLU A 224 11.93 11.19 -11.99
N VAL A 225 12.45 11.99 -11.07
CA VAL A 225 11.69 12.46 -9.92
C VAL A 225 10.67 13.48 -10.45
N ALA A 226 9.40 13.09 -10.51
CA ALA A 226 8.32 14.06 -10.68
C ALA A 226 8.34 15.00 -9.46
N GLU A 227 8.89 16.19 -9.65
CA GLU A 227 8.96 17.24 -8.65
C GLU A 227 7.57 17.41 -8.00
N SER A 228 7.57 17.40 -6.66
CA SER A 228 6.43 17.88 -5.90
C SER A 228 6.32 19.37 -6.14
N LEU A 229 5.15 19.83 -6.58
CA LEU A 229 4.90 21.26 -6.67
C LEU A 229 4.64 21.79 -5.26
N GLU A 230 5.14 22.98 -4.95
CA GLU A 230 4.92 23.61 -3.64
C GLU A 230 3.42 23.78 -3.41
N ALA A 231 2.95 23.36 -2.24
CA ALA A 231 1.56 23.55 -1.85
C ALA A 231 1.33 25.04 -1.60
N VAL A 232 0.54 25.68 -2.46
CA VAL A 232 0.08 27.06 -2.23
C VAL A 232 -0.91 27.01 -1.06
N VAL A 233 -0.52 27.59 0.08
CA VAL A 233 -1.39 27.73 1.24
C VAL A 233 -2.42 28.80 0.92
N ASP A 234 -3.61 28.36 0.54
CA ASP A 234 -4.75 29.22 0.23
C ASP A 234 -5.79 29.12 1.36
N THR A 235 -6.60 30.16 1.53
CA THR A 235 -7.76 30.11 2.43
C THR A 235 -8.70 28.98 2.00
N GLN A 236 -9.25 28.26 2.98
CA GLN A 236 -10.17 27.17 2.68
C GLN A 236 -11.47 27.75 2.09
N GLU A 237 -11.78 27.35 0.86
CA GLU A 237 -12.98 27.74 0.14
C GLU A 237 -13.81 26.51 -0.22
N SER A 238 -15.14 26.67 -0.22
CA SER A 238 -16.06 25.66 -0.72
C SER A 238 -16.10 25.73 -2.25
N VAL A 239 -16.04 24.57 -2.89
CA VAL A 239 -16.19 24.43 -4.35
C VAL A 239 -17.27 23.42 -4.69
N THR A 240 -17.82 23.50 -5.89
CA THR A 240 -18.72 22.49 -6.45
C THR A 240 -17.90 21.48 -7.25
N ILE A 241 -17.95 20.21 -6.84
CA ILE A 241 -17.36 19.10 -7.58
C ILE A 241 -18.50 18.30 -8.20
N SER A 242 -18.49 18.11 -9.52
CA SER A 242 -19.46 17.26 -10.23
C SER A 242 -18.77 15.98 -10.70
N TRP A 243 -19.32 14.82 -10.33
CA TRP A 243 -18.87 13.51 -10.80
C TRP A 243 -19.98 12.84 -11.59
N GLU A 244 -19.74 12.53 -12.87
CA GLU A 244 -20.76 11.91 -13.74
C GLU A 244 -22.09 12.69 -13.73
N GLY A 245 -21.99 14.02 -13.78
CA GLY A 245 -23.14 14.93 -13.78
C GLY A 245 -23.81 15.14 -12.41
N LYS A 246 -23.30 14.55 -11.32
CA LYS A 246 -23.84 14.71 -9.97
C LYS A 246 -22.98 15.68 -9.14
N PRO A 247 -23.48 16.89 -8.83
CA PRO A 247 -22.74 17.87 -8.04
C PRO A 247 -22.77 17.53 -6.54
N PHE A 248 -21.68 17.84 -5.86
CA PHE A 248 -21.57 17.84 -4.40
C PHE A 248 -20.64 18.96 -3.93
N SER A 249 -20.77 19.35 -2.66
CA SER A 249 -19.91 20.37 -2.04
C SER A 249 -18.57 19.75 -1.64
N GLY A 250 -17.48 20.33 -2.14
CA GLY A 250 -16.10 20.01 -1.81
C GLY A 250 -15.32 21.23 -1.34
N ASN A 251 -13.99 21.13 -1.32
CA ASN A 251 -13.10 22.22 -0.94
C ASN A 251 -11.83 22.28 -1.79
N ASN A 252 -11.15 23.43 -1.74
CA ASN A 252 -9.86 23.68 -2.40
C ASN A 252 -8.63 23.20 -1.60
N GLN A 253 -8.77 22.28 -0.63
CA GLN A 253 -7.66 21.82 0.23
C GLN A 253 -7.39 20.31 0.13
N GLN A 254 -8.40 19.51 -0.20
CA GLN A 254 -8.31 18.06 -0.29
C GLN A 254 -8.14 17.59 -1.74
N VAL A 255 -7.40 16.49 -1.93
CA VAL A 255 -7.28 15.88 -3.26
C VAL A 255 -8.62 15.34 -3.75
N LEU A 256 -8.89 15.46 -5.05
CA LEU A 256 -10.13 15.03 -5.69
C LEU A 256 -10.50 13.58 -5.36
N LEU A 257 -9.52 12.67 -5.29
CA LEU A 257 -9.77 11.27 -4.96
C LEU A 257 -10.49 11.11 -3.61
N GLU A 258 -10.00 11.79 -2.57
CA GLU A 258 -10.57 11.67 -1.22
C GLU A 258 -11.98 12.27 -1.16
N GLN A 259 -12.18 13.40 -1.82
CA GLN A 259 -13.48 14.07 -1.90
C GLN A 259 -14.52 13.20 -2.63
N LEU A 260 -14.13 12.52 -3.72
CA LEU A 260 -14.98 11.58 -4.45
C LEU A 260 -15.32 10.34 -3.60
N GLU A 261 -14.34 9.79 -2.88
CA GLU A 261 -14.56 8.63 -2.00
C GLU A 261 -15.48 8.94 -0.82
N MET A 262 -15.42 10.16 -0.27
CA MET A 262 -16.32 10.61 0.80
C MET A 262 -17.79 10.65 0.34
N GLN A 263 -18.04 10.85 -0.95
CA GLN A 263 -19.38 10.76 -1.54
C GLN A 263 -19.75 9.33 -1.97
N GLY A 264 -18.90 8.34 -1.68
CA GLY A 264 -19.13 6.94 -2.02
C GLY A 264 -18.76 6.55 -3.45
N TYR A 265 -18.17 7.44 -4.25
CA TYR A 265 -17.71 7.10 -5.60
C TYR A 265 -16.47 6.20 -5.54
N ARG A 266 -16.45 5.16 -6.39
CA ARG A 266 -15.34 4.22 -6.50
C ARG A 266 -14.44 4.58 -7.66
N ILE A 267 -13.40 5.34 -7.38
CA ILE A 267 -12.32 5.60 -8.33
C ILE A 267 -11.25 4.52 -8.13
N PRO A 268 -10.77 3.83 -9.17
CA PRO A 268 -9.61 2.95 -9.03
C PRO A 268 -8.42 3.77 -8.51
N TYR A 269 -7.66 3.26 -7.55
CA TYR A 269 -6.40 3.87 -7.13
C TYR A 269 -5.45 2.80 -6.64
N SER A 270 -4.17 3.12 -6.56
CA SER A 270 -3.18 2.27 -5.90
C SER A 270 -2.23 3.10 -5.03
N CYS A 271 -1.44 3.97 -5.65
CA CYS A 271 -0.39 4.68 -4.92
C CYS A 271 -0.83 5.91 -4.11
N ARG A 272 -1.99 6.54 -4.39
CA ARG A 272 -2.41 7.83 -3.79
C ARG A 272 -1.32 8.93 -3.73
N ALA A 273 -0.46 8.97 -4.74
CA ALA A 273 0.72 9.85 -4.79
C ALA A 273 1.10 10.30 -6.21
N GLY A 274 0.21 10.08 -7.17
CA GLY A 274 0.41 10.59 -8.53
C GLY A 274 1.43 9.83 -9.36
N VAL A 275 1.85 8.62 -8.94
CA VAL A 275 2.89 7.84 -9.64
C VAL A 275 2.35 6.63 -10.41
N CYS A 276 1.34 5.93 -9.90
CA CYS A 276 0.87 4.68 -10.53
C CYS A 276 -0.14 4.86 -11.67
N GLY A 277 -0.67 6.07 -11.87
CA GLY A 277 -1.70 6.32 -12.89
C GLY A 277 -3.10 5.74 -12.62
N SER A 278 -3.28 4.82 -11.67
CA SER A 278 -4.58 4.16 -11.42
C SER A 278 -5.74 5.11 -11.10
N CYS A 279 -5.46 6.25 -10.45
CA CYS A 279 -6.46 7.26 -10.06
C CYS A 279 -6.87 8.20 -11.21
N ARG A 280 -6.64 7.80 -12.46
CA ARG A 280 -6.86 8.64 -13.63
C ARG A 280 -8.35 8.83 -13.90
N VAL A 281 -8.76 10.08 -14.06
CA VAL A 281 -10.11 10.51 -14.40
C VAL A 281 -10.04 11.61 -15.47
N ARG A 282 -11.15 11.91 -16.14
CA ARG A 282 -11.22 12.99 -17.13
C ARG A 282 -11.70 14.28 -16.46
N LEU A 283 -11.05 15.40 -16.78
CA LEU A 283 -11.50 16.75 -16.41
C LEU A 283 -12.30 17.32 -17.58
N ALA A 284 -13.62 17.41 -17.42
CA ALA A 284 -14.52 17.93 -18.44
C ALA A 284 -14.54 19.47 -18.45
N SER A 285 -14.51 20.10 -17.27
CA SER A 285 -14.38 21.55 -17.10
C SER A 285 -13.87 21.91 -15.71
N GLY A 286 -13.41 23.16 -15.55
CA GLY A 286 -12.85 23.69 -14.30
C GLY A 286 -11.32 23.70 -14.27
N GLN A 287 -10.76 24.12 -13.14
CA GLN A 287 -9.32 24.16 -12.91
C GLN A 287 -8.94 23.37 -11.67
N VAL A 288 -7.74 22.80 -11.69
CA VAL A 288 -7.17 22.04 -10.58
C VAL A 288 -5.71 22.43 -10.38
N ARG A 289 -5.28 22.42 -9.13
CA ARG A 289 -3.86 22.53 -8.75
C ARG A 289 -3.26 21.14 -8.67
N ALA A 290 -2.26 20.88 -9.51
CA ALA A 290 -1.49 19.65 -9.47
C ALA A 290 -0.50 19.68 -8.29
N LEU A 291 -0.44 18.60 -7.52
CA LEU A 291 0.55 18.39 -6.45
C LEU A 291 1.84 17.73 -6.96
N LYS A 292 1.80 17.18 -8.17
CA LYS A 292 2.89 16.44 -8.80
C LYS A 292 3.00 16.83 -10.27
N LYS A 293 4.23 17.02 -10.74
CA LYS A 293 4.51 17.14 -12.18
C LYS A 293 3.99 15.88 -12.91
N GLY A 294 3.20 16.08 -13.97
CA GLY A 294 2.54 14.99 -14.71
C GLY A 294 1.21 14.48 -14.11
N ALA A 295 0.71 15.08 -13.02
CA ALA A 295 -0.64 14.78 -12.55
C ALA A 295 -1.73 15.25 -13.52
N LEU A 296 -1.43 16.26 -14.34
CA LEU A 296 -2.24 16.71 -15.47
C LEU A 296 -1.64 16.16 -16.77
N GLN A 297 -2.49 15.63 -17.64
CA GLN A 297 -2.10 15.05 -18.91
C GLN A 297 -2.68 15.91 -20.05
N GLU A 298 -1.98 15.95 -21.19
CA GLU A 298 -2.41 16.73 -22.37
C GLU A 298 -3.71 16.20 -23.00
N ASP A 299 -4.08 14.94 -22.72
CA ASP A 299 -5.31 14.30 -23.20
C ASP A 299 -6.59 14.72 -22.44
N GLY A 300 -6.47 15.70 -21.53
CA GLY A 300 -7.55 16.18 -20.68
C GLY A 300 -7.85 15.26 -19.49
N THR A 301 -6.98 14.29 -19.20
CA THR A 301 -7.08 13.46 -17.98
C THR A 301 -6.18 13.99 -16.87
N LEU A 302 -6.53 13.62 -15.64
CA LEU A 302 -5.76 13.96 -14.45
C LEU A 302 -5.67 12.79 -13.48
N LEU A 303 -4.71 12.84 -12.57
CA LEU A 303 -4.58 11.91 -11.45
C LEU A 303 -5.34 12.49 -10.25
N SER A 304 -6.56 12.00 -9.98
CA SER A 304 -7.43 12.54 -8.91
C SER A 304 -6.78 12.49 -7.53
N CYS A 305 -5.82 11.60 -7.34
CA CYS A 305 -5.05 11.47 -6.12
C CYS A 305 -3.89 12.47 -5.97
N SER A 306 -3.68 13.36 -6.93
CA SER A 306 -2.62 14.39 -6.92
C SER A 306 -3.07 15.69 -7.55
N CYS A 307 -4.39 15.95 -7.56
CA CYS A 307 -4.98 17.20 -7.98
C CYS A 307 -5.97 17.67 -6.91
N ILE A 308 -5.92 18.96 -6.56
CA ILE A 308 -6.86 19.66 -5.69
C ILE A 308 -7.70 20.62 -6.54
N PRO A 309 -9.00 20.80 -6.31
CA PRO A 309 -9.79 21.82 -7.01
C PRO A 309 -9.21 23.23 -6.85
N ASP A 310 -9.31 24.03 -7.91
CA ASP A 310 -8.98 25.46 -7.95
C ASP A 310 -10.21 26.27 -8.39
N GLY A 311 -11.35 25.94 -7.78
CA GLY A 311 -12.69 26.35 -8.20
C GLY A 311 -13.59 25.16 -8.53
N ASP A 312 -14.75 25.45 -9.13
CA ASP A 312 -15.72 24.44 -9.52
C ASP A 312 -15.18 23.53 -10.63
N VAL A 313 -15.39 22.21 -10.50
CA VAL A 313 -14.86 21.22 -11.43
C VAL A 313 -15.89 20.17 -11.83
N VAL A 314 -15.80 19.70 -13.07
CA VAL A 314 -16.62 18.61 -13.60
C VAL A 314 -15.71 17.46 -14.04
N LEU A 315 -15.96 16.28 -13.49
CA LEU A 315 -15.16 15.08 -13.66
C LEU A 315 -16.02 13.92 -14.19
N SER A 316 -15.40 13.06 -14.98
CA SER A 316 -15.99 11.79 -15.42
C SER A 316 -14.97 10.66 -15.33
N ALA A 317 -15.47 9.43 -15.39
CA ALA A 317 -14.65 8.26 -15.65
C ALA A 317 -13.88 8.44 -16.97
N ARG A 318 -12.72 7.78 -17.03
CA ARG A 318 -11.90 7.71 -18.24
C ARG A 318 -12.55 6.80 -19.27
#